data_AF-A0A087MLN4-F1
#
_entry.id   AF-A0A087MLN4-F1
#
_cell.length_a   1.000
_cell.length_b   1.000
_cell.length_c   1.000
_cell.angle_alpha   90.00
_cell.angle_beta   90.00
_cell.angle_gamma   90.00
#
_symmetry.space_group_name_H-M   'P 1'
#
loop_
_entity.id
_entity.type
_entity.pdbx_description
1 polymer ?
#
loop_
_entity_poly.entity_id
_entity_poly.type
_entity_poly.pdbx_seq_one_letter_code
_entity_poly.pdbx_strand_id
1 'polypeptide(L)'
;MRSLILVLIGLFVGAACALIAMSALRQGTAYPNGVMAVMSAHMQGLGANVKQNRCASTDLLPHLQTLRHLSNDLEPAFLPTQDDERFVQHATVLRASLDAALATPPADCAAAGVALDRIQNGCQACHRDFKG
;
A
#
# COMPACT_ATOMS: atom_id res chain seq x y z
N MET A 1 -5.98 -11.02 53.39
CA MET A 1 -6.94 -10.38 52.47
C MET A 1 -6.38 -9.12 51.79
N ARG A 2 -5.80 -8.16 52.54
CA ARG A 2 -5.26 -6.90 51.97
C ARG A 2 -4.21 -7.08 50.87
N SER A 3 -3.28 -8.02 51.05
CA SER A 3 -2.20 -8.31 50.08
C SER A 3 -2.71 -8.98 48.80
N LEU A 4 -3.73 -9.85 48.88
CA LEU A 4 -4.36 -10.47 47.70
C LEU A 4 -5.10 -9.44 46.84
N ILE A 5 -5.78 -8.48 47.48
CA ILE A 5 -6.47 -7.39 46.78
C ILE A 5 -5.48 -6.51 46.03
N LEU A 6 -4.33 -6.18 46.63
CA LEU A 6 -3.28 -5.39 45.98
C LEU A 6 -2.67 -6.11 44.77
N VAL A 7 -2.46 -7.43 44.86
CA VAL A 7 -1.97 -8.23 43.73
C VAL A 7 -2.97 -8.25 42.58
N LEU A 8 -4.27 -8.42 42.87
CA LEU A 8 -5.32 -8.40 41.85
C LEU A 8 -5.43 -7.04 41.15
N ILE A 9 -5.35 -5.95 41.91
CA ILE A 9 -5.36 -4.59 41.35
C ILE A 9 -4.12 -4.37 40.48
N GLY A 10 -2.94 -4.76 40.96
CA GLY A 10 -1.70 -4.65 40.18
C GLY A 10 -1.75 -5.44 38.87
N LEU A 11 -2.29 -6.67 38.91
CA LEU A 11 -2.47 -7.50 37.73
C LEU A 11 -3.45 -6.87 36.73
N PHE A 12 -4.57 -6.35 37.22
CA PHE A 12 -5.58 -5.71 36.38
C PHE A 12 -5.04 -4.44 35.70
N VAL A 13 -4.36 -3.57 36.47
CA VAL A 13 -3.73 -2.36 35.94
C VAL A 13 -2.62 -2.71 34.95
N GLY A 14 -1.78 -3.70 35.26
CA GLY A 14 -0.73 -4.18 34.37
C GLY A 14 -1.28 -4.72 33.04
N ALA A 15 -2.34 -5.54 33.10
CA ALA A 15 -3.00 -6.06 31.91
C ALA A 15 -3.63 -4.93 31.06
N ALA A 16 -4.30 -3.97 31.69
CA ALA A 16 -4.87 -2.82 30.99
C ALA A 16 -3.77 -1.98 30.29
N CYS A 17 -2.67 -1.69 30.99
CA CYS A 17 -1.54 -0.97 30.40
C CYS A 17 -0.91 -1.73 29.22
N ALA A 18 -0.73 -3.05 29.34
CA ALA A 18 -0.17 -3.86 28.26
C ALA A 18 -1.06 -3.85 27.01
N LEU A 19 -2.38 -3.96 27.17
CA LEU A 19 -3.34 -3.91 26.07
C LEU A 19 -3.35 -2.55 25.37
N ILE A 20 -3.32 -1.45 26.15
CA ILE A 20 -3.25 -0.09 25.60
C ILE A 20 -1.94 0.11 24.82
N ALA A 21 -0.81 -0.34 25.37
CA ALA A 21 0.49 -0.26 24.70
C ALA A 21 0.52 -1.07 23.39
N MET A 22 0.01 -2.31 23.40
CA MET A 22 -0.11 -3.11 22.18
C MET A 22 -1.06 -2.46 21.15
N SER A 23 -2.16 -1.88 21.60
CA SER A 23 -3.08 -1.14 20.73
C SER A 23 -2.42 0.09 20.10
N ALA A 24 -1.69 0.89 20.88
CA ALA A 24 -0.98 2.07 20.40
C ALA A 24 0.11 1.71 19.38
N LEU A 25 0.85 0.62 19.62
CA LEU A 25 1.84 0.10 18.67
C LEU A 25 1.19 -0.42 17.37
N ARG A 26 -0.04 -0.93 17.45
CA ARG A 26 -0.80 -1.43 16.28
C ARG A 26 -1.47 -0.30 15.46
N GLN A 27 -1.73 0.86 16.05
CA GLN A 27 -2.57 1.90 15.45
C GLN A 27 -1.90 2.81 14.41
N GLY A 28 -0.59 2.70 14.16
CA GLY A 28 0.01 3.57 13.13
C GLY A 28 1.52 3.55 13.16
N THR A 29 2.11 2.53 12.55
CA THR A 29 3.48 2.70 12.06
C THR A 29 3.46 3.74 10.94
N ALA A 30 4.58 4.41 10.67
CA ALA A 30 4.70 5.28 9.49
C ALA A 30 4.60 4.50 8.16
N TYR A 31 4.38 3.19 8.23
CA TYR A 31 4.50 2.24 7.14
C TYR A 31 3.43 2.40 6.06
N PRO A 32 2.10 2.40 6.33
CA PRO A 32 1.09 2.60 5.28
C PRO A 32 1.26 3.95 4.57
N ASN A 33 1.56 5.01 5.33
CA ASN A 33 1.85 6.32 4.77
C ASN A 33 3.13 6.31 3.92
N GLY A 34 4.18 5.62 4.37
CA GLY A 34 5.45 5.46 3.65
C GLY A 34 5.28 4.70 2.34
N VAL A 35 4.61 3.54 2.36
CA VAL A 35 4.29 2.75 1.17
C VAL A 35 3.53 3.62 0.16
N MET A 36 2.47 4.29 0.60
CA MET A 36 1.68 5.14 -0.29
C MET A 36 2.44 6.37 -0.80
N ALA A 37 3.32 6.96 0.00
CA ALA A 37 4.15 8.09 -0.42
C ALA A 37 5.10 7.67 -1.56
N VAL A 38 5.79 6.53 -1.41
CA VAL A 38 6.71 6.04 -2.43
C VAL A 38 5.94 5.58 -3.68
N MET A 39 4.85 4.84 -3.53
CA MET A 39 4.00 4.46 -4.67
C MET A 39 3.49 5.71 -5.43
N SER A 40 3.04 6.74 -4.71
CA SER A 40 2.62 8.02 -5.31
C SER A 40 3.74 8.70 -6.08
N ALA A 41 4.96 8.75 -5.54
CA ALA A 41 6.11 9.32 -6.22
C ALA A 41 6.41 8.60 -7.54
N HIS A 42 6.38 7.26 -7.56
CA HIS A 42 6.61 6.50 -8.78
C HIS A 42 5.47 6.63 -9.80
N MET A 43 4.21 6.71 -9.36
CA MET A 43 3.08 6.99 -10.26
C MET A 43 3.20 8.38 -10.90
N GLN A 44 3.58 9.40 -10.13
CA GLN A 44 3.80 10.75 -10.64
C GLN A 44 4.97 10.79 -11.61
N GLY A 45 6.08 10.11 -11.30
CA GLY A 45 7.24 9.98 -12.20
C GLY A 45 6.89 9.30 -13.53
N LEU A 46 6.14 8.19 -13.47
CA LEU A 46 5.64 7.51 -14.66
C LEU A 46 4.77 8.43 -15.53
N GLY A 47 3.82 9.14 -14.91
CA GLY A 47 2.99 10.13 -15.59
C GLY A 47 3.77 11.30 -16.18
N ALA A 48 4.82 11.76 -15.48
CA ALA A 48 5.71 12.82 -15.98
C ALA A 48 6.50 12.34 -17.21
N ASN A 49 7.03 11.12 -17.20
CA ASN A 49 7.72 10.52 -18.34
C ASN A 49 6.82 10.45 -19.57
N VAL A 50 5.57 9.98 -19.42
CA VAL A 50 4.58 9.94 -20.52
C VAL A 50 4.30 11.35 -21.05
N LYS A 51 4.04 12.34 -20.18
CA LYS A 51 3.79 13.74 -20.58
C LYS A 51 4.97 14.39 -21.32
N GLN A 52 6.19 13.98 -20.99
CA GLN A 52 7.42 14.47 -21.60
C GLN A 52 7.82 13.68 -22.86
N ASN A 53 6.99 12.75 -23.34
CA ASN A 53 7.30 11.82 -24.43
C ASN A 53 8.56 10.95 -24.17
N ARG A 54 8.89 10.69 -22.91
CA ARG A 54 10.01 9.85 -22.46
C ARG A 54 9.50 8.45 -22.14
N CYS A 55 9.19 7.68 -23.17
CA CYS A 55 8.54 6.38 -23.04
C CYS A 55 9.46 5.22 -23.42
N ALA A 56 10.78 5.44 -23.40
CA ALA A 56 11.72 4.36 -23.55
C ALA A 56 11.59 3.39 -22.38
N SER A 57 11.86 2.10 -22.61
CA SER A 57 11.80 1.08 -21.55
C SER A 57 12.65 1.45 -20.34
N THR A 58 13.78 2.12 -20.55
CA THR A 58 14.67 2.63 -19.49
C THR A 58 14.04 3.70 -18.61
N ASP A 59 13.07 4.45 -19.13
CA ASP A 59 12.35 5.48 -18.39
C ASP A 59 11.14 4.89 -17.64
N LEU A 60 10.47 3.87 -18.21
CA LEU A 60 9.21 3.34 -17.68
C LEU A 60 9.41 2.15 -16.71
N LEU A 61 10.31 1.21 -17.04
CA LEU A 61 10.50 -0.02 -16.28
C LEU A 61 10.83 0.21 -14.81
N PRO A 62 11.72 1.16 -14.42
CA PRO A 62 12.03 1.37 -13.02
C PRO A 62 10.79 1.73 -12.18
N HIS A 63 9.90 2.58 -12.71
CA HIS A 63 8.66 2.91 -12.02
C HIS A 63 7.72 1.71 -11.89
N LEU A 64 7.52 0.96 -12.98
CA LEU A 64 6.64 -0.22 -12.98
C LEU A 64 7.14 -1.32 -12.03
N GLN A 65 8.45 -1.58 -12.01
CA GLN A 65 9.06 -2.57 -11.13
C GLN A 65 8.94 -2.18 -9.65
N THR A 66 9.24 -0.90 -9.32
CA THR A 66 9.10 -0.43 -7.93
C THR A 66 7.65 -0.48 -7.47
N LEU A 67 6.70 -0.03 -8.30
CA LEU A 67 5.28 -0.13 -7.99
C LEU A 67 4.86 -1.58 -7.76
N ARG A 68 5.35 -2.52 -8.58
CA ARG A 68 5.05 -3.93 -8.43
C ARG A 68 5.62 -4.51 -7.14
N HIS A 69 6.83 -4.14 -6.74
CA HIS A 69 7.40 -4.60 -5.48
C HIS A 69 6.65 -4.04 -4.28
N LEU A 70 6.40 -2.73 -4.25
CA LEU A 70 5.65 -2.08 -3.16
C LEU A 70 4.19 -2.55 -3.07
N SER A 71 3.60 -3.02 -4.17
CA SER A 71 2.24 -3.58 -4.12
C SER A 71 2.12 -4.87 -3.30
N ASN A 72 3.23 -5.55 -2.97
CA ASN A 72 3.23 -6.66 -2.02
C ASN A 72 3.22 -6.20 -0.55
N ASP A 73 3.47 -4.91 -0.30
CA ASP A 73 3.45 -4.33 1.04
C ASP A 73 2.07 -3.81 1.44
N LEU A 74 1.06 -3.88 0.55
CA LEU A 74 -0.27 -3.32 0.82
C LEU A 74 -0.97 -4.04 1.97
N GLU A 75 -1.07 -5.37 1.94
CA GLU A 75 -1.67 -6.15 3.00
C GLU A 75 -0.93 -5.96 4.34
N PRO A 76 0.40 -6.15 4.45
CA PRO A 76 1.09 -5.99 5.72
C PRO A 76 1.16 -4.54 6.24
N ALA A 77 1.06 -3.52 5.38
CA ALA A 77 1.10 -2.13 5.81
C ALA A 77 -0.23 -1.60 6.34
N PHE A 78 -1.36 -2.16 5.91
CA PHE A 78 -2.70 -1.60 6.20
C PHE A 78 -3.45 -2.42 7.26
N LEU A 79 -2.95 -2.38 8.49
CA LEU A 79 -3.65 -2.93 9.66
C LEU A 79 -4.79 -2.02 10.14
N PRO A 80 -5.95 -2.57 10.57
CA PRO A 80 -6.36 -3.99 10.57
C PRO A 80 -7.04 -4.44 9.26
N THR A 81 -7.05 -3.61 8.23
CA THR A 81 -7.73 -3.83 6.94
C THR A 81 -7.11 -4.93 6.08
N GLN A 82 -5.93 -5.43 6.45
CA GLN A 82 -5.16 -6.42 5.71
C GLN A 82 -5.94 -7.68 5.28
N ASP A 83 -6.95 -8.08 6.05
CA ASP A 83 -7.74 -9.30 5.83
C ASP A 83 -9.15 -8.99 5.25
N ASP A 84 -9.47 -7.72 4.96
CA ASP A 84 -10.72 -7.37 4.27
C ASP A 84 -10.66 -7.88 2.82
N GLU A 85 -11.60 -8.74 2.45
CA GLU A 85 -11.64 -9.37 1.12
C GLU A 85 -11.63 -8.34 -0.02
N ARG A 86 -12.29 -7.19 0.15
CA ARG A 86 -12.30 -6.13 -0.87
C ARG A 86 -10.93 -5.47 -0.97
N PHE A 87 -10.25 -5.26 0.14
CA PHE A 87 -8.89 -4.71 0.15
C PHE A 87 -7.92 -5.63 -0.57
N VAL A 88 -7.92 -6.93 -0.23
CA VAL A 88 -7.08 -7.95 -0.87
C VAL A 88 -7.39 -8.06 -2.36
N GLN A 89 -8.67 -7.97 -2.75
CA GLN A 89 -9.07 -7.99 -4.15
C GLN A 89 -8.51 -6.77 -4.91
N HIS A 90 -8.60 -5.55 -4.36
CA HIS A 90 -8.04 -4.36 -4.99
C HIS A 90 -6.52 -4.43 -5.12
N ALA A 91 -5.82 -4.87 -4.07
CA ALA A 91 -4.38 -5.09 -4.11
C ALA A 91 -3.99 -6.12 -5.19
N THR A 92 -4.79 -7.18 -5.33
CA THR A 92 -4.60 -8.22 -6.37
C THR A 92 -4.81 -7.69 -7.78
N VAL A 93 -5.85 -6.88 -8.01
CA VAL A 93 -6.10 -6.25 -9.32
C VAL A 93 -4.98 -5.28 -9.67
N LEU A 94 -4.48 -4.49 -8.71
CA LEU A 94 -3.35 -3.60 -8.94
C LEU A 94 -2.09 -4.41 -9.33
N ARG A 95 -1.76 -5.46 -8.56
CA ARG A 95 -0.65 -6.38 -8.85
C ARG A 95 -0.75 -6.95 -10.27
N ALA A 96 -1.93 -7.45 -10.66
CA ALA A 96 -2.17 -7.99 -11.99
C ALA A 96 -1.98 -6.94 -13.11
N SER A 97 -2.40 -5.68 -12.89
CA SER A 97 -2.19 -4.61 -13.86
C SER A 97 -0.70 -4.27 -14.07
N LEU A 98 0.07 -4.30 -12.99
CA LEU A 98 1.51 -4.07 -12.99
C LEU A 98 2.25 -5.25 -13.64
N ASP A 99 1.86 -6.49 -13.32
CA ASP A 99 2.40 -7.70 -13.93
C ASP A 99 2.15 -7.71 -15.45
N ALA A 100 0.97 -7.30 -15.90
CA ALA A 100 0.67 -7.18 -17.33
C ALA A 100 1.57 -6.12 -18.02
N ALA A 101 1.77 -4.96 -17.39
CA ALA A 101 2.64 -3.92 -17.93
C ALA A 101 4.13 -4.32 -17.95
N LEU A 102 4.56 -5.17 -17.02
CA LEU A 102 5.93 -5.70 -16.98
C LEU A 102 6.14 -6.85 -17.97
N ALA A 103 5.14 -7.72 -18.15
CA ALA A 103 5.19 -8.83 -19.09
C ALA A 103 5.17 -8.36 -20.55
N THR A 104 4.50 -7.25 -20.83
CA THR A 104 4.51 -6.59 -22.14
C THR A 104 4.80 -5.11 -21.95
N PRO A 105 6.09 -4.73 -21.83
CA PRO A 105 6.48 -3.34 -21.64
C PRO A 105 5.92 -2.44 -22.76
N PRO A 106 5.44 -1.23 -22.44
CA PRO A 106 4.90 -0.32 -23.44
C PRO A 106 5.93 -0.03 -24.55
N ALA A 107 5.52 -0.25 -25.81
CA ALA A 107 6.39 -0.04 -26.96
C ALA A 107 6.55 1.45 -27.33
N ASP A 108 5.59 2.28 -26.92
CA ASP A 108 5.55 3.72 -27.21
C ASP A 108 4.75 4.48 -26.13
N CYS A 109 4.65 5.81 -26.29
CA CYS A 109 3.93 6.66 -25.35
C CYS A 109 2.41 6.45 -25.33
N ALA A 110 1.81 5.98 -26.44
CA ALA A 110 0.38 5.70 -26.47
C ALA A 110 0.08 4.45 -25.64
N ALA A 111 0.85 3.38 -25.83
CA ALA A 111 0.80 2.19 -25.01
C ALA A 111 1.12 2.49 -23.54
N ALA A 112 2.08 3.40 -23.28
CA ALA A 112 2.44 3.79 -21.92
C ALA A 112 1.31 4.56 -21.24
N GLY A 113 0.60 5.43 -21.96
CA GLY A 113 -0.60 6.11 -21.47
C GLY A 113 -1.70 5.12 -21.08
N VAL A 114 -1.98 4.13 -21.94
CA VAL A 114 -2.97 3.07 -21.64
C VAL A 114 -2.58 2.26 -20.40
N ALA A 115 -1.30 1.92 -20.24
CA ALA A 115 -0.81 1.22 -19.05
C ALA A 115 -0.94 2.09 -17.79
N LEU A 116 -0.55 3.37 -17.88
CA LEU A 116 -0.67 4.35 -16.81
C LEU A 116 -2.13 4.48 -16.33
N ASP A 117 -3.08 4.62 -17.26
CA ASP A 117 -4.50 4.75 -16.96
C ASP A 117 -5.04 3.50 -16.25
N ARG A 118 -4.67 2.30 -16.71
CA ARG A 118 -5.07 1.04 -16.06
C ARG A 118 -4.57 0.95 -14.62
N ILE A 119 -3.29 1.27 -14.39
CA ILE A 119 -2.70 1.25 -13.04
C ILE A 119 -3.36 2.32 -12.16
N GLN A 120 -3.55 3.53 -12.69
CA GLN A 120 -4.20 4.63 -11.98
C GLN A 120 -5.64 4.28 -11.58
N ASN A 121 -6.39 3.59 -12.45
CA ASN A 121 -7.72 3.09 -12.13
C ASN A 121 -7.71 2.06 -10.99
N GLY A 122 -6.72 1.17 -10.96
CA GLY A 122 -6.50 0.24 -9.84
C GLY A 122 -6.22 0.99 -8.52
N CYS A 123 -5.36 2.01 -8.54
CA CYS A 123 -5.10 2.84 -7.38
C CYS A 123 -6.37 3.56 -6.89
N GLN A 124 -7.15 4.15 -7.80
CA GLN A 124 -8.38 4.85 -7.46
C GLN A 124 -9.46 3.92 -6.92
N ALA A 125 -9.57 2.70 -7.44
CA ALA A 125 -10.54 1.72 -6.97
C ALA A 125 -10.34 1.39 -5.48
N CYS A 126 -9.11 1.10 -5.08
CA CYS A 126 -8.78 0.91 -3.67
C CYS A 126 -9.06 2.16 -2.83
N HIS A 127 -8.60 3.34 -3.29
CA HIS A 127 -8.77 4.58 -2.54
C HIS A 127 -10.23 5.01 -2.37
N ARG A 128 -11.11 4.75 -3.33
CA ARG A 128 -12.54 5.04 -3.19
C ARG A 128 -13.17 4.28 -2.03
N ASP A 129 -12.75 3.04 -1.81
CA ASP A 129 -13.34 2.16 -0.80
C ASP A 129 -12.69 2.34 0.59
N PHE A 130 -11.41 2.75 0.64
CA PHE A 130 -10.61 2.71 1.87
C PHE A 130 -9.93 4.04 2.29
N LYS A 131 -10.03 5.10 1.48
CA LYS A 131 -9.36 6.40 1.74
C LYS A 131 -10.33 7.59 1.77
N GLY A 132 -11.62 7.32 1.97
CA GLY A 132 -12.68 8.35 2.06
C GLY A 132 -12.41 9.42 3.11
#